data_AF-A0A0V1Q379-F1
#
_entry.id   AF-A0A0V1Q379-F1
#
_cell.length_a   1.000
_cell.length_b   1.000
_cell.length_c   1.000
_cell.angle_alpha   90.00
_cell.angle_beta   90.00
_cell.angle_gamma   90.00
#
_symmetry.space_group_name_H-M   'P 1'
#
loop_
_entity.id
_entity.type
_entity.pdbx_description
1 polymer ?
#
loop_
_entity_poly.entity_id
_entity_poly.type
_entity_poly.pdbx_seq_one_letter_code
_entity_poly.pdbx_strand_id
1 'polypeptide(L)'
;MKYLLFLFTFLSVISTALSWSPTGGYAPGKVDCPDKSLVRAASDISDEEKEWLEGRNKVTNENLISFLENCDMKDFDAEKFIKNTSKPITIGLAFSGGGYRAMLNGAGQLSALDNRTDGASDNALGGLLQSSTYLVGLSGGNWLVGTIALNNFTSVQKILKDGEIWDLEHSIVNYGGWNVLSTYNYYKGISDDINAKEAAGFEVSLTDTWARALSHQFFTKLDDDGASLTWSDMRDMNPFKKYEMPFPIVVADGRTPGTQIISGNSTVFEFNAFEMGSWDPSLYQFSDVKYIGTDADDGESTNGSCIAGFDNAGYVMGTSSSLFNQFVLQINTTSLSTTVQNIVKHFLEKVSNAEDDVAIYKPNPFYETDEASIKSIVKNDTLFLVDGGEDLQNVPLHPLLQPQRKVDVIFAYDNSADINESWPNGASLVATYERQFLEQGNGTIFPYVPDVNTFLNLNLTTRPSFFGCDAKNLTSLLDLDTTDKDSVFDSPLVVYTANRPFSYWSNTSTYQMSYDDKEKKGVIQNGYEAASRLNSTLDKEWAACVGCAIIRREQERNGIEQSDQCKKCFERYCWNGDLDPTDQPGVNFTNTGLTDGENQVSGSASLIFENRYQIMKSMGFALLVTVAFSFAV
;
A
#
# COMPACT_ATOMS: atom_id res chain seq x y z
N MET A 1 8.15 57.18 48.10
CA MET A 1 6.90 56.80 47.43
C MET A 1 7.28 56.05 46.16
N LYS A 2 7.05 54.73 46.17
CA LYS A 2 7.00 53.76 45.06
C LYS A 2 8.23 53.62 44.13
N TYR A 3 8.99 52.55 44.40
CA TYR A 3 9.64 51.70 43.41
C TYR A 3 8.63 51.25 42.34
N LEU A 4 9.01 51.28 41.07
CA LEU A 4 8.31 50.55 40.01
C LEU A 4 9.37 49.81 39.18
N LEU A 5 9.60 48.54 39.54
CA LEU A 5 10.23 47.57 38.65
C LEU A 5 9.24 47.29 37.51
N PHE A 6 9.63 47.54 36.27
CA PHE A 6 9.02 46.89 35.11
C PHE A 6 9.81 45.61 34.84
N LEU A 7 9.30 44.47 35.32
CA LEU A 7 9.69 43.16 34.84
C LEU A 7 8.99 42.98 33.48
N PHE A 8 9.73 43.09 32.38
CA PHE A 8 9.28 42.55 31.09
C PHE A 8 9.61 41.05 31.10
N THR A 9 8.69 40.24 31.62
CA THR A 9 8.66 38.81 31.36
C THR A 9 8.21 38.61 29.91
N PHE A 10 9.17 38.44 29.01
CA PHE A 10 8.90 37.88 27.69
C PHE A 10 8.61 36.39 27.91
N LEU A 11 7.33 36.05 28.11
CA LEU A 11 6.85 34.69 27.96
C LEU A 11 6.86 34.39 26.47
N SER A 12 8.02 33.96 25.96
CA SER A 12 8.07 33.13 24.77
C SER A 12 7.39 31.82 25.13
N VAL A 13 6.07 31.78 24.97
CA VAL A 13 5.35 30.53 24.83
C VAL A 13 5.84 29.96 23.51
N ILE A 14 6.92 29.17 23.57
CA ILE A 14 7.15 28.15 22.56
C ILE A 14 6.00 27.18 22.76
N SER A 15 4.87 27.48 22.12
CA SER A 15 3.89 26.46 21.85
C SER A 15 4.55 25.58 20.81
N THR A 16 5.19 24.49 21.25
CA THR A 16 5.29 23.30 20.40
C THR A 16 3.88 22.71 20.31
N ALA A 17 2.93 23.46 19.77
CA ALA A 17 1.78 22.84 19.18
C ALA A 17 2.36 22.13 17.96
N LEU A 18 2.36 20.80 18.01
CA LEU A 18 2.24 20.00 16.81
C LEU A 18 0.94 20.49 16.17
N SER A 19 1.01 21.55 15.37
CA SER A 19 -0.14 22.00 14.62
C SER A 19 -0.28 20.96 13.52
N TRP A 20 -1.19 20.02 13.73
CA TRP A 20 -1.75 19.19 12.68
C TRP A 20 -2.49 20.09 11.67
N SER A 21 -3.60 19.65 11.07
CA SER A 21 -4.44 20.51 10.22
C SER A 21 -4.56 21.94 10.79
N PRO A 22 -4.35 23.00 9.99
CA PRO A 22 -4.25 24.38 10.48
C PRO A 22 -5.55 24.89 11.12
N THR A 23 -6.67 24.21 10.90
CA THR A 23 -7.97 24.52 11.52
C THR A 23 -8.20 23.78 12.84
N GLY A 24 -7.35 22.82 13.19
CA GLY A 24 -7.52 21.92 14.33
C GLY A 24 -8.63 20.88 14.14
N GLY A 25 -9.12 20.65 12.92
CA GLY A 25 -10.10 19.62 12.59
C GLY A 25 -10.02 19.19 11.13
N TYR A 26 -11.08 18.55 10.64
CA TYR A 26 -11.14 17.98 9.29
C TYR A 26 -11.14 19.00 8.14
N ALA A 27 -11.60 20.22 8.40
CA ALA A 27 -11.63 21.27 7.39
C ALA A 27 -10.21 21.73 7.03
N PRO A 28 -9.83 21.84 5.74
CA PRO A 28 -8.57 22.46 5.35
C PRO A 28 -8.56 23.96 5.67
N GLY A 29 -7.37 24.56 5.75
CA GLY A 29 -7.20 25.96 6.10
C GLY A 29 -6.07 26.66 5.36
N LYS A 30 -6.14 27.99 5.31
CA LYS A 30 -5.15 28.83 4.65
C LYS A 30 -3.82 28.86 5.42
N VAL A 31 -2.73 28.77 4.68
CA VAL A 31 -1.35 28.88 5.15
C VAL A 31 -0.51 29.68 4.13
N ASP A 32 0.69 30.08 4.55
CA ASP A 32 1.66 30.68 3.63
C ASP A 32 2.17 29.65 2.62
N CYS A 33 2.31 30.07 1.37
CA CYS A 33 2.89 29.24 0.31
C CYS A 33 4.41 29.12 0.46
N PRO A 34 5.02 28.00 0.03
CA PRO A 34 6.47 27.91 -0.07
C PRO A 34 6.99 28.79 -1.22
N ASP A 35 8.26 29.21 -1.13
CA ASP A 35 8.95 29.97 -2.19
C ASP A 35 9.44 29.05 -3.34
N LYS A 36 8.57 28.15 -3.82
CA LYS A 36 8.82 27.23 -4.96
C LYS A 36 7.48 26.83 -5.61
N SER A 37 7.54 26.34 -6.85
CA SER A 37 6.37 25.72 -7.49
C SER A 37 5.88 24.55 -6.62
N LEU A 38 4.56 24.39 -6.56
CA LEU A 38 3.91 23.30 -5.84
C LEU A 38 4.02 21.97 -6.60
N VAL A 39 4.38 22.00 -7.89
CA VAL A 39 4.53 20.80 -8.72
C VAL A 39 5.95 20.62 -9.24
N ARG A 40 6.30 19.37 -9.56
CA ARG A 40 7.54 19.00 -10.25
C ARG A 40 7.29 17.88 -11.25
N ALA A 41 8.15 17.77 -12.25
CA ALA A 41 8.18 16.62 -13.15
C ALA A 41 8.64 15.35 -12.43
N ALA A 42 8.11 14.19 -12.83
CA ALA A 42 8.42 12.85 -12.31
C ALA A 42 9.71 12.25 -12.91
N SER A 43 10.70 13.10 -13.24
CA SER A 43 11.96 12.64 -13.84
C SER A 43 12.90 11.96 -12.84
N ASP A 44 12.78 12.30 -11.56
CA ASP A 44 13.54 11.74 -10.44
C ASP A 44 12.65 11.69 -9.18
N ILE A 45 13.11 11.08 -8.10
CA ILE A 45 12.51 11.27 -6.77
C ILE A 45 12.74 12.72 -6.28
N SER A 46 11.86 13.21 -5.40
CA SER A 46 11.98 14.55 -4.82
C SER A 46 13.30 14.75 -4.07
N ASP A 47 13.75 16.01 -3.97
CA ASP A 47 14.94 16.35 -3.21
C ASP A 47 14.75 16.03 -1.72
N GLU A 48 13.52 16.15 -1.21
CA GLU A 48 13.14 15.75 0.14
C GLU A 48 13.24 14.23 0.35
N GLU A 49 12.79 13.39 -0.61
CA GLU A 49 12.98 11.94 -0.54
C GLU A 49 14.47 11.59 -0.59
N LYS A 50 15.26 12.23 -1.46
CA LYS A 50 16.73 12.02 -1.53
C LYS A 50 17.41 12.34 -0.20
N GLU A 51 17.15 13.50 0.38
CA GLU A 51 17.74 13.93 1.65
C GLU A 51 17.34 12.98 2.79
N TRP A 52 16.07 12.58 2.85
CA TRP A 52 15.61 11.64 3.87
C TRP A 52 16.28 10.26 3.73
N LEU A 53 16.46 9.78 2.49
CA LEU A 53 17.12 8.51 2.21
C LEU A 53 18.60 8.51 2.67
N GLU A 54 19.32 9.62 2.63
CA GLU A 54 20.69 9.69 3.18
C GLU A 54 20.75 9.32 4.68
N GLY A 55 19.73 9.74 5.44
CA GLY A 55 19.55 9.37 6.84
C GLY A 55 19.12 7.92 7.00
N ARG A 56 18.09 7.49 6.25
CA ARG A 56 17.58 6.11 6.30
C ARG A 56 18.62 5.08 5.93
N ASN A 57 19.46 5.35 4.92
CA ASN A 57 20.51 4.43 4.47
C ASN A 57 21.53 4.09 5.56
N LYS A 58 21.77 4.99 6.52
CA LYS A 58 22.61 4.70 7.69
C LYS A 58 21.94 3.68 8.61
N VAL A 59 20.65 3.90 8.88
CA VAL A 59 19.82 3.01 9.73
C VAL A 59 19.63 1.64 9.06
N THR A 60 19.31 1.60 7.77
CA THR A 60 19.09 0.33 7.06
C THR A 60 20.38 -0.48 6.95
N ASN A 61 21.53 0.14 6.67
CA ASN A 61 22.81 -0.58 6.61
C ASN A 61 23.16 -1.28 7.94
N GLU A 62 23.01 -0.58 9.07
CA GLU A 62 23.29 -1.16 10.40
C GLU A 62 22.33 -2.33 10.73
N ASN A 63 21.03 -2.13 10.48
CA ASN A 63 20.03 -3.18 10.70
C ASN A 63 20.20 -4.35 9.73
N LEU A 64 20.59 -4.09 8.47
CA LEU A 64 20.78 -5.12 7.46
C LEU A 64 21.99 -6.01 7.77
N ILE A 65 23.08 -5.45 8.29
CA ILE A 65 24.21 -6.25 8.78
C ILE A 65 23.72 -7.20 9.87
N SER A 66 23.03 -6.68 10.88
CA SER A 66 22.51 -7.47 12.00
C SER A 66 21.52 -8.55 11.53
N PHE A 67 20.67 -8.23 10.57
CA PHE A 67 19.72 -9.16 9.99
C PHE A 67 20.41 -10.29 9.22
N LEU A 68 21.38 -9.96 8.35
CA LEU A 68 22.11 -10.94 7.55
C LEU A 68 23.00 -11.85 8.40
N GLU A 69 23.56 -11.35 9.50
CA GLU A 69 24.28 -12.17 10.48
C GLU A 69 23.37 -13.23 11.13
N ASN A 70 22.09 -12.90 11.33
CA ASN A 70 21.08 -13.82 11.86
C ASN A 70 20.45 -14.73 10.79
N CYS A 71 20.79 -14.57 9.51
CA CYS A 71 20.24 -15.38 8.42
C CYS A 71 20.93 -16.75 8.27
N ASP A 72 21.91 -17.10 9.10
CA ASP A 72 22.65 -18.37 9.01
C ASP A 72 23.26 -18.64 7.62
N MET A 73 23.73 -17.58 6.95
CA MET A 73 24.42 -17.68 5.66
C MET A 73 25.86 -18.19 5.83
N LYS A 74 26.18 -19.30 5.18
CA LYS A 74 27.49 -19.95 5.23
C LYS A 74 28.50 -19.20 4.38
N ASP A 75 29.71 -19.09 4.91
CA ASP A 75 30.86 -18.47 4.24
C ASP A 75 30.58 -17.02 3.78
N PHE A 76 29.69 -16.32 4.49
CA PHE A 76 29.29 -14.95 4.20
C PHE A 76 29.61 -14.04 5.38
N ASP A 77 30.28 -12.92 5.08
CA ASP A 77 30.61 -11.87 6.04
C ASP A 77 29.74 -10.65 5.71
N ALA A 78 28.65 -10.48 6.48
CA ALA A 78 27.65 -9.45 6.24
C ALA A 78 28.23 -8.04 6.37
N GLU A 79 28.99 -7.78 7.44
CA GLU A 79 29.59 -6.46 7.68
C GLU A 79 30.55 -6.09 6.53
N LYS A 80 31.43 -7.01 6.13
CA LYS A 80 32.35 -6.78 5.02
C LYS A 80 31.63 -6.61 3.69
N PHE A 81 30.57 -7.40 3.43
CA PHE A 81 29.81 -7.29 2.19
C PHE A 81 29.13 -5.92 2.08
N ILE A 82 28.36 -5.53 3.11
CA ILE A 82 27.63 -4.26 3.14
C ILE A 82 28.57 -3.05 3.10
N LYS A 83 29.73 -3.08 3.77
CA LYS A 83 30.70 -1.99 3.71
C LYS A 83 31.40 -1.83 2.36
N ASN A 84 31.42 -2.87 1.53
CA ASN A 84 32.05 -2.85 0.21
C ASN A 84 31.07 -2.53 -0.92
N THR A 85 29.78 -2.34 -0.62
CA THR A 85 28.80 -2.01 -1.66
C THR A 85 29.02 -0.60 -2.18
N SER A 86 28.81 -0.41 -3.48
CA SER A 86 28.96 0.91 -4.12
C SER A 86 27.80 1.85 -3.82
N LYS A 87 26.64 1.28 -3.48
CA LYS A 87 25.42 1.96 -3.03
C LYS A 87 24.76 1.15 -1.90
N PRO A 88 23.92 1.79 -1.06
CA PRO A 88 23.08 1.07 -0.10
C PRO A 88 22.17 0.06 -0.82
N ILE A 89 21.88 -1.06 -0.17
CA ILE A 89 20.92 -2.05 -0.68
C ILE A 89 19.51 -1.56 -0.32
N THR A 90 18.66 -1.40 -1.34
CA THR A 90 17.30 -0.89 -1.18
C THR A 90 16.30 -2.04 -1.17
N ILE A 91 15.55 -2.17 -0.08
CA ILE A 91 14.52 -3.21 0.09
C ILE A 91 13.14 -2.56 0.10
N GLY A 92 12.23 -3.06 -0.73
CA GLY A 92 10.82 -2.67 -0.74
C GLY A 92 9.92 -3.73 -0.13
N LEU A 93 8.93 -3.32 0.66
CA LEU A 93 7.86 -4.17 1.17
C LEU A 93 6.54 -3.71 0.54
N ALA A 94 5.76 -4.63 -0.04
CA ALA A 94 4.47 -4.32 -0.66
C ALA A 94 3.36 -5.20 -0.08
N PHE A 95 2.26 -4.58 0.35
CA PHE A 95 1.10 -5.25 0.95
C PHE A 95 -0.16 -5.01 0.12
N SER A 96 -0.78 -6.10 -0.32
CA SER A 96 -1.91 -6.05 -1.25
C SER A 96 -3.20 -5.48 -0.66
N GLY A 97 -4.15 -5.22 -1.55
CA GLY A 97 -5.54 -4.92 -1.19
C GLY A 97 -6.37 -6.14 -0.81
N GLY A 98 -7.59 -5.89 -0.32
CA GLY A 98 -8.50 -6.93 0.16
C GLY A 98 -9.17 -6.62 1.51
N GLY A 99 -9.44 -5.35 1.81
CA GLY A 99 -10.12 -4.92 3.04
C GLY A 99 -9.46 -5.45 4.32
N TYR A 100 -10.26 -5.81 5.32
CA TYR A 100 -9.74 -6.30 6.60
C TYR A 100 -8.96 -7.60 6.50
N ARG A 101 -9.30 -8.47 5.54
CA ARG A 101 -8.53 -9.69 5.28
C ARG A 101 -7.08 -9.35 4.97
N ALA A 102 -6.87 -8.43 4.04
CA ALA A 102 -5.53 -8.03 3.62
C ALA A 102 -4.80 -7.26 4.72
N MET A 103 -5.49 -6.36 5.43
CA MET A 103 -4.92 -5.64 6.57
C MET A 103 -4.41 -6.61 7.66
N LEU A 104 -5.23 -7.59 8.06
CA LEU A 104 -4.91 -8.50 9.16
C LEU A 104 -3.88 -9.57 8.77
N ASN A 105 -3.97 -10.17 7.57
CA ASN A 105 -2.91 -11.07 7.09
C ASN A 105 -1.60 -10.30 6.90
N GLY A 106 -1.66 -9.11 6.30
CA GLY A 106 -0.54 -8.18 6.17
C GLY A 106 0.08 -7.83 7.52
N ALA A 107 -0.73 -7.59 8.55
CA ALA A 107 -0.23 -7.34 9.91
C ALA A 107 0.55 -8.54 10.45
N GLY A 108 0.08 -9.75 10.21
CA GLY A 108 0.82 -10.98 10.52
C GLY A 108 2.16 -11.07 9.80
N GLN A 109 2.13 -10.86 8.47
CA GLN A 109 3.30 -10.88 7.61
C GLN A 109 4.33 -9.83 8.07
N LEU A 110 3.91 -8.59 8.31
CA LEU A 110 4.73 -7.50 8.84
C LEU A 110 5.31 -7.85 10.23
N SER A 111 4.51 -8.49 11.10
CA SER A 111 4.96 -8.92 12.43
C SER A 111 6.12 -9.91 12.36
N ALA A 112 6.11 -10.80 11.36
CA ALA A 112 7.20 -11.76 11.14
C ALA A 112 8.51 -11.09 10.68
N LEU A 113 8.43 -9.87 10.14
CA LEU A 113 9.58 -9.07 9.70
C LEU A 113 10.10 -8.11 10.77
N ASP A 114 9.27 -7.82 11.79
CA ASP A 114 9.52 -6.79 12.78
C ASP A 114 10.25 -7.37 14.00
N ASN A 115 11.46 -6.87 14.29
CA ASN A 115 12.22 -7.31 15.47
C ASN A 115 11.57 -6.91 16.81
N ARG A 116 10.50 -6.10 16.79
CA ARG A 116 9.69 -5.73 17.96
C ARG A 116 8.62 -6.78 18.29
N THR A 117 8.48 -7.81 17.45
CA THR A 117 7.59 -8.95 17.70
C THR A 117 8.34 -10.05 18.45
N ASP A 118 7.76 -10.54 19.55
CA ASP A 118 8.38 -11.56 20.38
C ASP A 118 8.65 -12.85 19.56
N GLY A 119 9.92 -13.28 19.53
CA GLY A 119 10.35 -14.50 18.83
C GLY A 119 10.55 -14.38 17.31
N ALA A 120 10.29 -13.21 16.71
CA ALA A 120 10.44 -13.01 15.27
C ALA A 120 11.90 -13.06 14.80
N SER A 121 12.84 -12.57 15.60
CA SER A 121 14.27 -12.63 15.28
C SER A 121 14.85 -14.05 15.37
N ASP A 122 14.22 -14.93 16.15
CA ASP A 122 14.74 -16.29 16.40
C ASP A 122 14.18 -17.33 15.42
N ASN A 123 12.92 -17.18 15.02
CA ASN A 123 12.21 -18.22 14.24
C ASN A 123 11.46 -17.65 13.02
N ALA A 124 11.66 -16.38 12.66
CA ALA A 124 11.07 -15.76 11.48
C ALA A 124 12.09 -14.85 10.77
N LEU A 125 11.72 -13.62 10.44
CA LEU A 125 12.53 -12.67 9.68
C LEU A 125 12.67 -11.32 10.42
N GLY A 126 12.65 -11.36 11.76
CA GLY A 126 12.73 -10.17 12.60
C GLY A 126 13.97 -9.35 12.29
N GLY A 127 13.78 -8.07 11.95
CA GLY A 127 14.83 -7.15 11.52
C GLY A 127 14.76 -6.79 10.04
N LEU A 128 14.02 -7.56 9.23
CA LEU A 128 13.81 -7.21 7.81
C LEU A 128 13.03 -5.91 7.67
N LEU A 129 12.03 -5.64 8.52
CA LEU A 129 11.30 -4.36 8.51
C LEU A 129 12.25 -3.19 8.82
N GLN A 130 13.11 -3.34 9.82
CA GLN A 130 14.09 -2.33 10.19
C GLN A 130 15.14 -2.10 9.09
N SER A 131 15.44 -3.14 8.31
CA SER A 131 16.34 -3.08 7.16
C SER A 131 15.68 -2.52 5.88
N SER A 132 14.36 -2.38 5.85
CA SER A 132 13.62 -2.01 4.64
C SER A 132 13.61 -0.52 4.35
N THR A 133 13.75 -0.13 3.09
CA THR A 133 13.72 1.30 2.70
C THR A 133 12.30 1.79 2.47
N TYR A 134 11.46 1.00 1.80
CA TYR A 134 10.10 1.38 1.41
C TYR A 134 9.04 0.43 1.98
N LEU A 135 7.87 0.98 2.32
CA LEU A 135 6.71 0.24 2.80
C LEU A 135 5.45 0.71 2.05
N VAL A 136 4.93 -0.13 1.16
CA VAL A 136 3.88 0.25 0.21
C VAL A 136 2.59 -0.54 0.47
N GLY A 137 1.46 0.15 0.42
CA GLY A 137 0.13 -0.46 0.57
C GLY A 137 -0.90 0.16 -0.37
N LEU A 138 -1.88 -0.64 -0.78
CA LEU A 138 -3.12 -0.18 -1.42
C LEU A 138 -4.32 -0.84 -0.73
N SER A 139 -5.50 -0.24 -0.80
CA SER A 139 -6.73 -0.76 -0.20
C SER A 139 -6.53 -1.24 1.25
N GLY A 140 -7.00 -2.43 1.62
CA GLY A 140 -6.74 -3.03 2.95
C GLY A 140 -5.26 -3.05 3.40
N GLY A 141 -4.30 -3.18 2.47
CA GLY A 141 -2.88 -3.06 2.75
C GLY A 141 -2.45 -1.64 3.11
N ASN A 142 -3.10 -0.62 2.53
CA ASN A 142 -2.90 0.77 2.93
C ASN A 142 -3.38 1.02 4.37
N TRP A 143 -4.46 0.34 4.82
CA TRP A 143 -4.93 0.48 6.20
C TRP A 143 -3.87 0.02 7.20
N LEU A 144 -3.16 -1.07 6.89
CA LEU A 144 -2.01 -1.51 7.67
C LEU A 144 -0.90 -0.47 7.65
N VAL A 145 -0.44 -0.05 6.47
CA VAL A 145 0.70 0.88 6.31
C VAL A 145 0.41 2.20 6.99
N GLY A 146 -0.73 2.82 6.71
CA GLY A 146 -1.15 4.09 7.30
C GLY A 146 -1.33 4.00 8.81
N THR A 147 -1.98 2.95 9.33
CA THR A 147 -2.14 2.76 10.78
C THR A 147 -0.78 2.66 11.46
N ILE A 148 0.13 1.83 10.93
CA ILE A 148 1.45 1.62 11.52
C ILE A 148 2.26 2.91 11.52
N ALA A 149 2.37 3.57 10.36
CA ALA A 149 3.19 4.77 10.20
C ALA A 149 2.69 5.93 11.09
N LEU A 150 1.39 6.22 11.03
CA LEU A 150 0.81 7.43 11.64
C LEU A 150 0.45 7.28 13.12
N ASN A 151 0.35 6.06 13.65
CA ASN A 151 0.34 5.83 15.10
C ASN A 151 1.76 5.82 15.68
N ASN A 152 2.60 6.78 15.26
CA ASN A 152 3.98 6.97 15.70
C ASN A 152 4.84 5.69 15.50
N PHE A 153 4.77 5.10 14.31
CA PHE A 153 5.45 3.85 13.96
C PHE A 153 5.23 2.74 15.00
N THR A 154 3.98 2.44 15.35
CA THR A 154 3.65 1.36 16.29
C THR A 154 4.02 -0.02 15.71
N SER A 155 3.93 -1.09 16.52
CA SER A 155 4.07 -2.46 16.04
C SER A 155 2.74 -3.21 16.19
N VAL A 156 2.52 -4.23 15.36
CA VAL A 156 1.33 -5.09 15.47
C VAL A 156 1.27 -5.78 16.83
N GLN A 157 2.42 -6.24 17.35
CA GLN A 157 2.54 -6.77 18.71
C GLN A 157 2.02 -5.79 19.76
N LYS A 158 2.38 -4.49 19.65
CA LYS A 158 1.91 -3.45 20.55
C LYS A 158 0.41 -3.19 20.40
N ILE A 159 -0.10 -3.14 19.16
CA ILE A 159 -1.54 -2.98 18.89
C ILE A 159 -2.35 -4.08 19.59
N LEU A 160 -1.97 -5.34 19.40
CA LEU A 160 -2.66 -6.49 19.99
C LEU A 160 -2.59 -6.51 21.52
N LYS A 161 -1.48 -6.02 22.09
CA LYS A 161 -1.27 -5.96 23.54
C LYS A 161 -2.07 -4.84 24.20
N ASP A 162 -2.07 -3.65 23.59
CA ASP A 162 -2.77 -2.48 24.11
C ASP A 162 -4.30 -2.67 23.95
N GLY A 163 -4.75 -3.18 22.80
CA GLY A 163 -6.17 -3.41 22.51
C GLY A 163 -6.99 -2.12 22.29
N GLU A 164 -6.32 -0.99 22.02
CA GLU A 164 -6.97 0.33 21.88
C GLU A 164 -7.33 0.70 20.43
N ILE A 165 -6.54 0.23 19.45
CA ILE A 165 -6.82 0.36 18.02
C ILE A 165 -7.03 -1.03 17.41
N TRP A 166 -7.76 -1.12 16.30
CA TRP A 166 -8.25 -2.39 15.73
C TRP A 166 -9.16 -3.19 16.67
N ASP A 167 -10.05 -2.48 17.37
CA ASP A 167 -11.28 -3.09 17.86
C ASP A 167 -12.25 -3.25 16.68
N LEU A 168 -12.42 -4.51 16.24
CA LEU A 168 -13.20 -4.88 15.07
C LEU A 168 -14.43 -5.72 15.45
N GLU A 169 -14.76 -5.85 16.74
CA GLU A 169 -15.92 -6.63 17.18
C GLU A 169 -17.23 -6.01 16.65
N HIS A 170 -17.27 -4.68 16.56
CA HIS A 170 -18.33 -3.93 15.93
C HIS A 170 -17.89 -3.43 14.57
N SER A 171 -18.76 -3.58 13.57
CA SER A 171 -18.45 -3.11 12.24
C SER A 171 -18.42 -1.59 12.17
N ILE A 172 -17.66 -1.07 11.21
CA ILE A 172 -17.54 0.36 10.94
C ILE A 172 -18.90 1.05 10.67
N VAL A 173 -19.88 0.29 10.20
CA VAL A 173 -21.26 0.76 9.96
C VAL A 173 -22.15 0.65 11.20
N ASN A 174 -21.78 -0.17 12.18
CA ASN A 174 -22.50 -0.36 13.44
C ASN A 174 -21.57 -0.16 14.66
N TYR A 175 -20.84 0.95 14.65
CA TYR A 175 -19.77 1.24 15.60
C TYR A 175 -20.15 1.04 17.08
N GLY A 176 -21.33 1.50 17.50
CA GLY A 176 -21.80 1.37 18.88
C GLY A 176 -22.45 0.03 19.25
N GLY A 177 -22.55 -0.92 18.32
CA GLY A 177 -23.25 -2.18 18.56
C GLY A 177 -24.71 -1.97 18.95
N TRP A 178 -25.08 -2.39 20.17
CA TRP A 178 -26.41 -2.14 20.74
C TRP A 178 -26.57 -0.74 21.37
N ASN A 179 -25.46 -0.01 21.56
CA ASN A 179 -25.45 1.33 22.14
C ASN A 179 -25.75 2.38 21.06
N VAL A 180 -27.04 2.69 20.90
CA VAL A 180 -27.54 3.67 19.94
C VAL A 180 -26.95 5.08 20.18
N LEU A 181 -26.64 5.45 21.43
CA LEU A 181 -26.05 6.76 21.72
C LEU A 181 -24.61 6.84 21.20
N SER A 182 -23.80 5.78 21.39
CA SER A 182 -22.46 5.70 20.81
C SER A 182 -22.51 5.75 19.28
N THR A 183 -23.41 4.98 18.66
CA THR A 183 -23.61 5.02 17.20
C THR A 183 -24.05 6.41 16.72
N TYR A 184 -24.96 7.07 17.43
CA TYR A 184 -25.38 8.44 17.11
C TYR A 184 -24.24 9.44 17.21
N ASN A 185 -23.45 9.41 18.30
CA ASN A 185 -22.31 10.30 18.48
C ASN A 185 -21.23 10.10 17.41
N TYR A 186 -20.97 8.85 17.03
CA TYR A 186 -20.07 8.49 15.93
C TYR A 186 -20.51 9.12 14.60
N TYR A 187 -21.74 8.85 14.17
CA TYR A 187 -22.23 9.42 12.91
C TYR A 187 -22.40 10.94 12.97
N LYS A 188 -22.70 11.51 14.14
CA LYS A 188 -22.71 12.95 14.34
C LYS A 188 -21.30 13.55 14.22
N GLY A 189 -20.27 12.91 14.76
CA GLY A 189 -18.88 13.34 14.58
C GLY A 189 -18.50 13.40 13.11
N ILE A 190 -18.75 12.30 12.38
CA ILE A 190 -18.54 12.23 10.92
C ILE A 190 -19.31 13.34 10.20
N SER A 191 -20.58 13.57 10.55
CA SER A 191 -21.39 14.67 10.01
C SER A 191 -20.76 16.03 10.23
N ASP A 192 -20.34 16.30 11.47
CA ASP A 192 -19.81 17.59 11.87
C ASP A 192 -18.50 17.87 11.13
N ASP A 193 -17.64 16.86 10.95
CA ASP A 193 -16.43 16.93 10.14
C ASP A 193 -16.73 17.24 8.66
N ILE A 194 -17.66 16.49 8.03
CA ILE A 194 -18.03 16.70 6.63
C ILE A 194 -18.63 18.09 6.42
N ASN A 195 -19.57 18.51 7.28
CA ASN A 195 -20.18 19.84 7.20
C ASN A 195 -19.13 20.94 7.41
N ALA A 196 -18.09 20.71 8.23
CA ALA A 196 -17.00 21.67 8.43
C ALA A 196 -16.15 21.83 7.16
N LYS A 197 -15.83 20.73 6.46
CA LYS A 197 -15.12 20.77 5.18
C LYS A 197 -15.96 21.45 4.08
N GLU A 198 -17.25 21.13 3.99
CA GLU A 198 -18.19 21.78 3.09
C GLU A 198 -18.31 23.29 3.38
N ALA A 199 -18.44 23.68 4.65
CA ALA A 199 -18.50 25.08 5.08
C ALA A 199 -17.19 25.86 4.82
N ALA A 200 -16.05 25.15 4.76
CA ALA A 200 -14.77 25.71 4.34
C ALA A 200 -14.66 25.89 2.81
N GLY A 201 -15.66 25.44 2.04
CA GLY A 201 -15.76 25.63 0.60
C GLY A 201 -15.17 24.49 -0.24
N PHE A 202 -14.87 23.34 0.37
CA PHE A 202 -14.36 22.17 -0.34
C PHE A 202 -15.47 21.20 -0.67
N GLU A 203 -15.36 20.58 -1.85
CA GLU A 203 -16.26 19.51 -2.28
C GLU A 203 -16.06 18.26 -1.41
N VAL A 204 -17.14 17.56 -1.13
CA VAL A 204 -17.15 16.36 -0.28
C VAL A 204 -17.81 15.21 -1.03
N SER A 205 -17.29 14.00 -0.87
CA SER A 205 -17.79 12.80 -1.53
C SER A 205 -18.04 11.66 -0.54
N LEU A 206 -18.56 10.52 -1.01
CA LEU A 206 -18.75 9.34 -0.16
C LEU A 206 -17.44 8.88 0.47
N THR A 207 -16.31 9.14 -0.20
CA THR A 207 -14.97 8.90 0.34
C THR A 207 -14.71 9.68 1.61
N ASP A 208 -15.22 10.91 1.79
CA ASP A 208 -15.06 11.67 3.04
C ASP A 208 -15.73 10.95 4.21
N THR A 209 -16.95 10.46 4.00
CA THR A 209 -17.68 9.70 5.04
C THR A 209 -16.93 8.43 5.41
N TRP A 210 -16.42 7.72 4.41
CA TRP A 210 -15.65 6.49 4.56
C TRP A 210 -14.31 6.70 5.25
N ALA A 211 -13.58 7.74 4.85
CA ALA A 211 -12.31 8.15 5.43
C ALA A 211 -12.44 8.43 6.93
N ARG A 212 -13.48 9.20 7.32
CA ARG A 212 -13.76 9.46 8.72
C ARG A 212 -14.14 8.20 9.48
N ALA A 213 -14.98 7.37 8.88
CA ALA A 213 -15.35 6.08 9.44
C ALA A 213 -14.13 5.18 9.72
N LEU A 214 -13.18 5.10 8.79
CA LEU A 214 -11.90 4.37 8.96
C LEU A 214 -11.04 4.98 10.08
N SER A 215 -11.00 6.31 10.15
CA SER A 215 -10.20 7.01 11.14
C SER A 215 -10.63 6.70 12.58
N HIS A 216 -11.94 6.59 12.83
CA HIS A 216 -12.50 6.14 14.11
C HIS A 216 -12.16 4.68 14.48
N GLN A 217 -11.53 3.91 13.59
CA GLN A 217 -11.01 2.56 13.91
C GLN A 217 -9.48 2.54 14.04
N PHE A 218 -8.78 3.44 13.37
CA PHE A 218 -7.32 3.43 13.25
C PHE A 218 -6.61 4.49 14.10
N PHE A 219 -7.30 5.56 14.49
CA PHE A 219 -6.74 6.71 15.20
C PHE A 219 -7.48 7.02 16.51
N THR A 220 -8.11 6.02 17.14
CA THR A 220 -8.89 6.14 18.39
C THR A 220 -8.11 6.65 19.61
N LYS A 221 -6.77 6.67 19.52
CA LYS A 221 -5.90 7.24 20.55
C LYS A 221 -5.85 8.78 20.51
N LEU A 222 -6.37 9.39 19.44
CA LEU A 222 -6.48 10.83 19.28
C LEU A 222 -7.86 11.29 19.73
N ASP A 223 -7.93 12.41 20.44
CA ASP A 223 -9.19 12.94 21.00
C ASP A 223 -10.23 13.29 19.92
N ASP A 224 -9.79 13.50 18.67
CA ASP A 224 -10.62 13.84 17.51
C ASP A 224 -10.67 12.71 16.46
N ASP A 225 -10.23 11.50 16.82
CA ASP A 225 -10.17 10.35 15.92
C ASP A 225 -9.46 10.68 14.58
N GLY A 226 -8.40 11.47 14.65
CA GLY A 226 -7.59 11.86 13.49
C GLY A 226 -8.28 12.85 12.54
N ALA A 227 -9.29 13.59 13.00
CA ALA A 227 -9.93 14.63 12.18
C ALA A 227 -8.91 15.70 11.73
N SER A 228 -7.99 16.09 12.59
CA SER A 228 -6.94 17.05 12.26
C SER A 228 -5.64 16.42 11.75
N LEU A 229 -5.46 15.10 11.89
CA LEU A 229 -4.25 14.39 11.45
C LEU A 229 -4.13 14.40 9.92
N THR A 230 -3.00 14.88 9.42
CA THR A 230 -2.68 14.91 7.98
C THR A 230 -1.64 13.84 7.62
N TRP A 231 -1.56 13.50 6.34
CA TRP A 231 -0.54 12.61 5.81
C TRP A 231 0.85 13.27 5.90
N SER A 232 0.93 14.56 5.60
CA SER A 232 2.17 15.35 5.71
C SER A 232 2.67 15.54 7.15
N ASP A 233 1.82 15.41 8.19
CA ASP A 233 2.26 15.42 9.61
C ASP A 233 3.28 14.32 9.92
N MET A 234 3.33 13.27 9.12
CA MET A 234 4.34 12.22 9.23
C MET A 234 5.77 12.78 9.22
N ARG A 235 6.01 13.86 8.46
CA ARG A 235 7.31 14.56 8.38
C ARG A 235 7.81 15.00 9.75
N ASP A 236 6.88 15.34 10.66
CA ASP A 236 7.18 15.86 11.99
C ASP A 236 7.23 14.78 13.08
N MET A 237 6.86 13.54 12.76
CA MET A 237 6.89 12.43 13.70
C MET A 237 8.32 11.99 14.01
N ASN A 238 8.60 11.70 15.29
CA ASN A 238 9.96 11.34 15.72
C ASN A 238 10.53 10.11 15.01
N PRO A 239 9.79 9.00 14.80
CA PRO A 239 10.32 7.85 14.07
C PRO A 239 10.65 8.17 12.60
N PHE A 240 9.98 9.14 11.98
CA PHE A 240 10.26 9.54 10.60
C PHE A 240 11.52 10.42 10.54
N LYS A 241 11.60 11.44 11.41
CA LYS A 241 12.78 12.33 11.53
C LYS A 241 14.05 11.58 11.94
N LYS A 242 13.91 10.48 12.67
CA LYS A 242 15.02 9.60 13.06
C LYS A 242 15.26 8.45 12.09
N TYR A 243 14.52 8.42 10.98
CA TYR A 243 14.66 7.40 9.95
C TYR A 243 14.47 5.97 10.47
N GLU A 244 13.65 5.78 11.51
CA GLU A 244 13.42 4.49 12.19
C GLU A 244 12.40 3.63 11.41
N MET A 245 11.41 4.25 10.79
CA MET A 245 10.43 3.58 9.93
C MET A 245 10.87 3.56 8.46
N PRO A 246 10.47 2.56 7.64
CA PRO A 246 10.58 2.65 6.19
C PRO A 246 9.74 3.80 5.65
N PHE A 247 10.07 4.29 4.45
CA PHE A 247 9.34 5.34 3.74
C PHE A 247 7.98 4.81 3.27
N PRO A 248 6.86 5.28 3.83
CA PRO A 248 5.55 4.73 3.54
C PRO A 248 4.97 5.36 2.27
N ILE A 249 4.33 4.51 1.46
CA ILE A 249 3.69 4.89 0.21
C ILE A 249 2.31 4.26 0.14
N VAL A 250 1.31 5.05 -0.27
CA VAL A 250 -0.07 4.60 -0.50
C VAL A 250 -0.39 4.78 -1.99
N VAL A 251 -1.03 3.78 -2.60
CA VAL A 251 -1.34 3.79 -4.04
C VAL A 251 -2.85 3.94 -4.29
N ALA A 252 -3.21 4.75 -5.27
CA ALA A 252 -4.57 4.96 -5.74
C ALA A 252 -4.60 4.98 -7.28
N ASP A 253 -5.75 4.73 -7.88
CA ASP A 253 -5.90 4.80 -9.34
C ASP A 253 -6.67 6.05 -9.77
N GLY A 254 -6.25 6.64 -10.88
CA GLY A 254 -6.94 7.74 -11.53
C GLY A 254 -8.15 7.28 -12.31
N ARG A 255 -9.30 7.90 -12.05
CA ARG A 255 -10.55 7.63 -12.77
C ARG A 255 -10.84 8.75 -13.76
N THR A 256 -11.08 8.39 -15.03
CA THR A 256 -11.53 9.38 -16.02
C THR A 256 -12.97 9.80 -15.71
N PRO A 257 -13.31 11.10 -15.67
CA PRO A 257 -14.66 11.57 -15.41
C PRO A 257 -15.72 10.90 -16.31
N GLY A 258 -16.85 10.49 -15.75
CA GLY A 258 -17.96 9.88 -16.51
C GLY A 258 -17.72 8.41 -16.93
N THR A 259 -16.61 7.80 -16.53
CA THR A 259 -16.32 6.37 -16.78
C THR A 259 -16.41 5.58 -15.48
N GLN A 260 -16.84 4.32 -15.51
CA GLN A 260 -16.82 3.42 -14.34
C GLN A 260 -15.76 2.31 -14.45
N ILE A 261 -15.04 2.27 -15.58
CA ILE A 261 -14.07 1.22 -15.90
C ILE A 261 -12.69 1.75 -15.58
N ILE A 262 -12.03 1.10 -14.62
CA ILE A 262 -10.60 1.22 -14.41
C ILE A 262 -9.94 0.10 -15.19
N SER A 263 -9.05 0.46 -16.11
CA SER A 263 -8.31 -0.50 -16.95
C SER A 263 -6.87 -0.64 -16.48
N GLY A 264 -6.16 -1.68 -16.91
CA GLY A 264 -4.73 -1.82 -16.65
C GLY A 264 -3.84 -0.67 -17.18
N ASN A 265 -4.40 0.28 -17.93
CA ASN A 265 -3.74 1.50 -18.41
C ASN A 265 -4.12 2.77 -17.61
N SER A 266 -4.83 2.61 -16.49
CA SER A 266 -5.21 3.74 -15.63
C SER A 266 -3.96 4.39 -15.04
N THR A 267 -4.09 5.68 -14.71
CA THR A 267 -2.99 6.43 -14.12
C THR A 267 -2.80 6.00 -12.67
N VAL A 268 -1.65 5.46 -12.31
CA VAL A 268 -1.33 5.04 -10.94
C VAL A 268 -0.80 6.24 -10.18
N PHE A 269 -1.50 6.64 -9.14
CA PHE A 269 -1.09 7.70 -8.22
C PHE A 269 -0.45 7.10 -6.98
N GLU A 270 0.59 7.75 -6.48
CA GLU A 270 1.14 7.45 -5.17
C GLU A 270 1.06 8.68 -4.25
N PHE A 271 0.88 8.41 -2.97
CA PHE A 271 1.00 9.36 -1.86
C PHE A 271 2.15 8.90 -1.00
N ASN A 272 3.16 9.73 -0.85
CA ASN A 272 4.26 9.51 0.07
C ASN A 272 4.36 10.66 1.07
N ALA A 273 5.33 10.63 1.99
CA ALA A 273 5.41 11.64 3.05
C ALA A 273 5.53 13.08 2.51
N PHE A 274 6.12 13.27 1.33
CA PHE A 274 6.43 14.58 0.75
C PHE A 274 5.48 14.98 -0.38
N GLU A 275 4.96 14.03 -1.14
CA GLU A 275 4.30 14.34 -2.41
C GLU A 275 3.21 13.33 -2.77
N MET A 276 2.31 13.81 -3.62
CA MET A 276 1.28 13.05 -4.30
C MET A 276 1.45 13.25 -5.79
N GLY A 277 1.38 12.18 -6.59
CA GLY A 277 1.51 12.30 -8.04
C GLY A 277 1.65 10.97 -8.73
N SER A 278 2.18 11.00 -9.96
CA SER A 278 2.30 9.80 -10.79
C SER A 278 3.59 9.80 -11.61
N TRP A 279 4.19 8.61 -11.72
CA TRP A 279 5.29 8.29 -12.62
C TRP A 279 4.83 8.01 -14.05
N ASP A 280 3.53 7.80 -14.23
CA ASP A 280 2.92 7.46 -15.51
C ASP A 280 2.97 8.67 -16.46
N PRO A 281 3.36 8.49 -17.74
CA PRO A 281 3.34 9.52 -18.78
C PRO A 281 2.04 10.31 -18.90
N SER A 282 0.90 9.72 -18.54
CA SER A 282 -0.38 10.43 -18.54
C SER A 282 -0.39 11.70 -17.69
N LEU A 283 0.36 11.72 -16.59
CA LEU A 283 0.52 12.89 -15.72
C LEU A 283 1.99 13.30 -15.58
N TYR A 284 2.86 12.35 -15.23
CA TYR A 284 4.31 12.51 -15.11
C TYR A 284 4.75 13.64 -14.18
N GLN A 285 3.98 13.89 -13.12
CA GLN A 285 4.18 15.00 -12.18
C GLN A 285 3.80 14.63 -10.75
N PHE A 286 4.41 15.36 -9.82
CA PHE A 286 4.15 15.29 -8.40
C PHE A 286 3.88 16.68 -7.83
N SER A 287 3.01 16.75 -6.83
CA SER A 287 2.68 17.94 -6.05
C SER A 287 3.00 17.71 -4.58
N ASP A 288 3.45 18.73 -3.84
CA ASP A 288 3.67 18.60 -2.40
C ASP A 288 2.35 18.25 -1.71
N VAL A 289 2.29 17.07 -1.07
CA VAL A 289 1.05 16.51 -0.52
C VAL A 289 0.43 17.44 0.53
N LYS A 290 1.23 18.27 1.21
CA LYS A 290 0.74 19.25 2.18
C LYS A 290 -0.17 20.31 1.56
N TYR A 291 0.03 20.62 0.28
CA TYR A 291 -0.58 21.77 -0.39
C TYR A 291 -1.61 21.40 -1.47
N ILE A 292 -1.99 20.13 -1.59
CA ILE A 292 -2.85 19.60 -2.67
C ILE A 292 -4.28 20.17 -2.72
N GLY A 293 -4.72 20.87 -1.67
CA GLY A 293 -6.00 21.60 -1.67
C GLY A 293 -5.91 23.03 -2.19
N THR A 294 -4.74 23.46 -2.67
CA THR A 294 -4.50 24.83 -3.15
C THR A 294 -5.04 25.02 -4.55
N ASP A 295 -5.78 26.11 -4.77
CA ASP A 295 -6.14 26.53 -6.12
C ASP A 295 -4.89 27.03 -6.84
N ALA A 296 -4.38 26.22 -7.77
CA ALA A 296 -3.12 26.43 -8.44
C ALA A 296 -3.29 26.38 -9.96
N ASP A 297 -2.52 27.21 -10.66
CA ASP A 297 -2.40 27.25 -12.12
C ASP A 297 -0.91 27.08 -12.43
N ASP A 298 -0.56 26.02 -13.17
CA ASP A 298 0.82 25.62 -13.46
C ASP A 298 1.72 25.52 -12.20
N GLY A 299 1.13 25.01 -11.10
CA GLY A 299 1.82 24.84 -9.82
C GLY A 299 2.03 26.11 -9.01
N GLU A 300 1.49 27.26 -9.43
CA GLU A 300 1.51 28.50 -8.67
C GLU A 300 0.13 28.82 -8.08
N SER A 301 0.08 29.29 -6.83
CA SER A 301 -1.19 29.68 -6.20
C SER A 301 -1.84 30.86 -6.93
N THR A 302 -3.11 30.71 -7.31
CA THR A 302 -3.87 31.74 -8.05
C THR A 302 -4.16 32.99 -7.20
N ASN A 303 -4.08 32.88 -5.88
CA ASN A 303 -4.48 33.93 -4.94
C ASN A 303 -3.37 34.32 -3.94
N GLY A 304 -2.16 33.78 -4.11
CA GLY A 304 -1.00 34.06 -3.25
C GLY A 304 -1.08 33.42 -1.85
N SER A 305 -2.04 32.53 -1.60
CA SER A 305 -2.15 31.73 -0.38
C SER A 305 -2.31 30.25 -0.70
N CYS A 306 -1.82 29.37 0.18
CA CYS A 306 -1.89 27.93 0.00
C CYS A 306 -2.87 27.33 1.01
N ILE A 307 -3.33 26.12 0.73
CA ILE A 307 -4.23 25.36 1.60
C ILE A 307 -3.48 24.16 2.17
N ALA A 308 -3.51 23.99 3.49
CA ALA A 308 -3.03 22.79 4.16
C ALA A 308 -4.16 22.08 4.92
N GLY A 309 -3.98 20.79 5.20
CA GLY A 309 -4.99 19.96 5.87
C GLY A 309 -5.95 19.25 4.92
N PHE A 310 -5.85 19.47 3.61
CA PHE A 310 -6.62 18.71 2.61
C PHE A 310 -6.18 17.24 2.58
N ASP A 311 -4.89 16.99 2.81
CA ASP A 311 -4.27 15.69 2.93
C ASP A 311 -4.58 14.99 4.25
N ASN A 312 -5.80 15.11 4.79
CA ASN A 312 -6.20 14.38 5.99
C ASN A 312 -5.82 12.88 5.84
N ALA A 313 -5.15 12.34 6.84
CA ALA A 313 -4.60 10.98 6.79
C ALA A 313 -5.67 9.93 6.49
N GLY A 314 -6.83 10.06 7.13
CA GLY A 314 -7.99 9.23 6.87
C GLY A 314 -8.49 9.35 5.43
N TYR A 315 -8.46 10.55 4.85
CA TYR A 315 -8.89 10.80 3.46
C TYR A 315 -7.94 10.17 2.44
N VAL A 316 -6.63 10.25 2.66
CA VAL A 316 -5.62 9.56 1.83
C VAL A 316 -5.81 8.03 1.91
N MET A 317 -5.94 7.48 3.11
CA MET A 317 -6.19 6.04 3.31
C MET A 317 -7.54 5.59 2.69
N GLY A 318 -8.57 6.42 2.86
CA GLY A 318 -9.90 6.20 2.31
C GLY A 318 -9.95 6.28 0.79
N THR A 319 -9.16 7.16 0.17
CA THR A 319 -8.99 7.27 -1.29
C THR A 319 -8.48 5.97 -1.87
N SER A 320 -7.40 5.44 -1.29
CA SER A 320 -6.79 4.16 -1.71
C SER A 320 -7.67 2.94 -1.39
N SER A 321 -8.80 3.10 -0.72
CA SER A 321 -9.81 2.05 -0.53
C SER A 321 -11.23 2.46 -0.97
N SER A 322 -11.32 3.45 -1.87
CA SER A 322 -12.58 4.08 -2.28
C SER A 322 -13.29 3.32 -3.40
N LEU A 323 -13.63 2.06 -3.14
CA LEU A 323 -14.27 1.15 -4.10
C LEU A 323 -15.80 1.38 -4.27
N PHE A 324 -16.37 2.58 -4.09
CA PHE A 324 -17.85 2.69 -4.06
C PHE A 324 -18.52 2.40 -5.40
N ASN A 325 -17.81 2.54 -6.51
CA ASN A 325 -18.21 2.11 -7.86
C ASN A 325 -18.42 0.58 -7.98
N GLN A 326 -17.92 -0.23 -7.03
CA GLN A 326 -17.98 -1.70 -7.05
C GLN A 326 -18.43 -2.36 -5.72
N PHE A 327 -18.14 -1.75 -4.55
CA PHE A 327 -18.15 -2.40 -3.22
C PHE A 327 -19.25 -1.96 -2.26
N VAL A 328 -19.45 -0.65 -2.03
CA VAL A 328 -20.22 -0.19 -0.84
C VAL A 328 -21.72 -0.48 -0.95
N LEU A 329 -22.27 -0.54 -2.16
CA LEU A 329 -23.66 -0.94 -2.38
C LEU A 329 -23.94 -2.41 -2.03
N GLN A 330 -22.91 -3.25 -1.87
CA GLN A 330 -23.03 -4.66 -1.50
C GLN A 330 -22.92 -4.91 0.02
N ILE A 331 -22.60 -3.88 0.82
CA ILE A 331 -22.58 -4.01 2.27
C ILE A 331 -24.00 -4.31 2.74
N ASN A 332 -24.18 -5.45 3.40
CA ASN A 332 -25.49 -5.92 3.83
C ASN A 332 -26.05 -5.04 4.96
N THR A 333 -26.77 -3.98 4.60
CA THR A 333 -27.43 -3.06 5.55
C THR A 333 -28.69 -3.66 6.17
N THR A 334 -29.18 -4.81 5.69
CA THR A 334 -30.42 -5.44 6.18
C THR A 334 -30.29 -6.05 7.58
N SER A 335 -29.07 -6.30 8.05
CA SER A 335 -28.78 -6.77 9.42
C SER A 335 -28.70 -5.63 10.44
N LEU A 336 -28.69 -4.37 10.00
CA LEU A 336 -28.64 -3.20 10.86
C LEU A 336 -30.02 -2.93 11.47
N SER A 337 -30.05 -2.43 12.71
CA SER A 337 -31.31 -1.96 13.29
C SER A 337 -31.90 -0.83 12.45
N THR A 338 -33.22 -0.73 12.38
CA THR A 338 -33.92 0.33 11.60
C THR A 338 -33.48 1.74 12.00
N THR A 339 -33.05 1.93 13.26
CA THR A 339 -32.53 3.21 13.74
C THR A 339 -31.17 3.53 13.09
N VAL A 340 -30.28 2.55 13.01
CA VAL A 340 -28.96 2.70 12.34
C VAL A 340 -29.15 2.87 10.84
N GLN A 341 -30.08 2.14 10.22
CA GLN A 341 -30.40 2.32 8.78
C GLN A 341 -30.86 3.74 8.47
N ASN A 342 -31.71 4.33 9.31
CA ASN A 342 -32.18 5.71 9.10
C ASN A 342 -31.06 6.74 9.28
N ILE A 343 -30.14 6.52 10.22
CA ILE A 343 -28.96 7.37 10.43
C ILE A 343 -28.06 7.29 9.19
N VAL A 344 -27.68 6.08 8.76
CA VAL A 344 -26.85 5.86 7.57
C VAL A 344 -27.49 6.47 6.32
N LYS A 345 -28.79 6.25 6.10
CA LYS A 345 -29.51 6.78 4.94
C LYS A 345 -29.50 8.31 4.90
N HIS A 346 -29.71 8.97 6.04
CA HIS A 346 -29.66 10.43 6.12
C HIS A 346 -28.28 11.00 5.78
N PHE A 347 -27.20 10.26 6.08
CA PHE A 347 -25.84 10.65 5.72
C PHE A 347 -25.52 10.40 4.25
N LEU A 348 -25.93 9.26 3.70
CA LEU A 348 -25.73 8.94 2.29
C LEU A 348 -26.53 9.85 1.34
N GLU A 349 -27.74 10.29 1.75
CA GLU A 349 -28.57 11.21 0.94
C GLU A 349 -27.93 12.60 0.75
N LYS A 350 -27.00 13.03 1.62
CA LYS A 350 -26.28 14.31 1.48
C LYS A 350 -25.23 14.31 0.36
N VAL A 351 -24.83 13.15 -0.13
CA VAL A 351 -23.62 12.94 -0.96
C VAL A 351 -23.95 12.13 -2.22
N SER A 352 -25.18 12.28 -2.72
CA SER A 352 -25.81 11.39 -3.71
C SER A 352 -25.90 11.99 -5.13
N ASN A 353 -25.09 13.00 -5.47
CA ASN A 353 -25.05 13.51 -6.85
C ASN A 353 -24.13 12.66 -7.73
N ALA A 354 -24.19 12.87 -9.05
CA ALA A 354 -23.38 12.13 -10.01
C ALA A 354 -21.87 12.41 -9.79
N GLU A 355 -21.06 11.35 -9.69
CA GLU A 355 -19.60 11.33 -9.41
C GLU A 355 -19.17 11.51 -7.94
N ASP A 356 -20.10 11.62 -6.98
CA ASP A 356 -19.79 11.65 -5.54
C ASP A 356 -19.38 10.26 -4.97
N ASP A 357 -19.25 9.23 -5.82
CA ASP A 357 -18.89 7.86 -5.44
C ASP A 357 -17.38 7.63 -5.29
N VAL A 358 -16.54 8.61 -5.62
CA VAL A 358 -15.09 8.45 -5.60
C VAL A 358 -14.40 9.59 -4.88
N ALA A 359 -13.09 9.50 -4.68
CA ALA A 359 -12.34 10.54 -4.00
C ALA A 359 -12.22 11.76 -4.92
N ILE A 360 -12.64 12.93 -4.42
CA ILE A 360 -12.67 14.20 -5.16
C ILE A 360 -11.54 15.09 -4.65
N TYR A 361 -10.58 15.36 -5.52
CA TYR A 361 -9.49 16.30 -5.28
C TYR A 361 -9.78 17.57 -6.07
N LYS A 362 -10.47 18.50 -5.40
CA LYS A 362 -10.83 19.82 -5.92
C LYS A 362 -10.38 20.91 -4.96
N PRO A 363 -9.59 21.88 -5.42
CA PRO A 363 -9.05 22.05 -6.79
C PRO A 363 -8.04 20.96 -7.18
N ASN A 364 -7.90 20.69 -8.47
CA ASN A 364 -6.91 19.75 -9.01
C ASN A 364 -5.49 20.34 -8.88
N PRO A 365 -4.57 19.68 -8.14
CA PRO A 365 -3.22 20.21 -7.91
C PRO A 365 -2.34 20.25 -9.17
N PHE A 366 -2.77 19.61 -10.27
CA PHE A 366 -2.06 19.57 -11.56
C PHE A 366 -2.73 20.42 -12.64
N TYR A 367 -3.66 21.30 -12.27
CA TYR A 367 -4.38 22.11 -13.23
C TYR A 367 -3.44 22.96 -14.09
N GLU A 368 -3.69 22.96 -15.40
CA GLU A 368 -2.97 23.73 -16.43
C GLU A 368 -1.47 23.44 -16.57
N THR A 369 -0.98 22.33 -16.02
CA THR A 369 0.41 21.90 -16.15
C THR A 369 0.75 21.28 -17.52
N ASP A 370 2.03 21.36 -17.91
CA ASP A 370 2.46 21.03 -19.27
C ASP A 370 2.99 19.59 -19.49
N GLU A 371 3.55 18.94 -18.47
CA GLU A 371 4.25 17.65 -18.59
C GLU A 371 3.32 16.46 -18.93
N ALA A 372 2.05 16.55 -18.53
CA ALA A 372 1.07 15.50 -18.74
C ALA A 372 0.79 15.23 -20.23
N SER A 373 0.93 13.97 -20.66
CA SER A 373 0.54 13.54 -22.01
C SER A 373 -0.98 13.52 -22.19
N ILE A 374 -1.74 13.28 -21.11
CA ILE A 374 -3.21 13.26 -21.11
C ILE A 374 -3.76 14.60 -20.62
N LYS A 375 -4.23 15.42 -21.57
CA LYS A 375 -4.81 16.75 -21.25
C LYS A 375 -6.12 16.70 -20.48
N SER A 376 -6.86 15.59 -20.48
CA SER A 376 -8.10 15.49 -19.69
C SER A 376 -7.86 15.46 -18.18
N ILE A 377 -6.65 15.15 -17.71
CA ILE A 377 -6.28 15.24 -16.30
C ILE A 377 -6.02 16.71 -15.95
N VAL A 378 -5.11 17.36 -16.67
CA VAL A 378 -4.63 18.72 -16.34
C VAL A 378 -5.57 19.85 -16.76
N LYS A 379 -6.54 19.61 -17.65
CA LYS A 379 -7.58 20.59 -18.01
C LYS A 379 -8.86 20.48 -17.19
N ASN A 380 -8.95 19.49 -16.31
CA ASN A 380 -10.07 19.35 -15.39
C ASN A 380 -9.75 20.07 -14.07
N ASP A 381 -10.70 20.83 -13.55
CA ASP A 381 -10.57 21.51 -12.26
C ASP A 381 -10.61 20.54 -11.07
N THR A 382 -10.94 19.27 -11.35
CA THR A 382 -11.15 18.21 -10.37
C THR A 382 -10.40 16.94 -10.79
N LEU A 383 -9.63 16.37 -9.86
CA LEU A 383 -9.00 15.07 -10.00
C LEU A 383 -9.83 14.01 -9.25
N PHE A 384 -10.12 12.89 -9.92
CA PHE A 384 -10.92 11.79 -9.36
C PHE A 384 -10.03 10.57 -9.14
N LEU A 385 -9.99 10.09 -7.91
CA LEU A 385 -9.18 8.93 -7.52
C LEU A 385 -10.04 7.83 -6.89
N VAL A 386 -9.62 6.59 -7.10
CA VAL A 386 -10.26 5.38 -6.58
C VAL A 386 -9.23 4.44 -5.94
N ASP A 387 -9.69 3.28 -5.48
CA ASP A 387 -8.82 2.28 -4.88
C ASP A 387 -7.73 1.83 -5.88
N GLY A 388 -6.48 1.77 -5.40
CA GLY A 388 -5.32 1.46 -6.23
C GLY A 388 -5.20 0.00 -6.67
N GLY A 389 -6.14 -0.86 -6.30
CA GLY A 389 -6.22 -2.25 -6.76
C GLY A 389 -7.24 -2.48 -7.89
N GLU A 390 -7.93 -1.43 -8.36
CA GLU A 390 -8.99 -1.56 -9.37
C GLU A 390 -8.46 -1.89 -10.77
N ASP A 391 -7.19 -1.60 -11.05
CA ASP A 391 -6.51 -1.94 -12.30
C ASP A 391 -5.94 -3.37 -12.38
N LEU A 392 -6.29 -4.22 -11.40
CA LEU A 392 -5.81 -5.60 -11.16
C LEU A 392 -4.38 -5.71 -10.59
N GLN A 393 -3.63 -4.62 -10.43
CA GLN A 393 -2.33 -4.62 -9.74
C GLN A 393 -2.50 -4.56 -8.22
N ASN A 394 -3.29 -5.49 -7.67
CA ASN A 394 -3.71 -5.48 -6.26
C ASN A 394 -2.54 -5.61 -5.26
N VAL A 395 -1.34 -6.03 -5.67
CA VAL A 395 -0.08 -5.84 -4.96
C VAL A 395 0.60 -4.57 -5.50
N PRO A 396 0.84 -3.54 -4.67
CA PRO A 396 1.26 -2.22 -5.15
C PRO A 396 2.75 -2.18 -5.49
N LEU A 397 3.12 -2.74 -6.63
CA LEU A 397 4.53 -2.88 -7.05
C LEU A 397 5.03 -1.65 -7.80
N HIS A 398 4.16 -0.94 -8.52
CA HIS A 398 4.54 0.15 -9.42
C HIS A 398 5.45 1.23 -8.77
N PRO A 399 5.21 1.71 -7.53
CA PRO A 399 6.13 2.63 -6.86
C PRO A 399 7.55 2.07 -6.67
N LEU A 400 7.70 0.75 -6.51
CA LEU A 400 8.96 0.08 -6.23
C LEU A 400 9.72 -0.33 -7.50
N LEU A 401 9.09 -0.24 -8.67
CA LEU A 401 9.70 -0.58 -9.97
C LEU A 401 10.39 0.62 -10.62
N GLN A 402 10.22 1.82 -10.06
CA GLN A 402 10.80 3.03 -10.60
C GLN A 402 12.34 2.98 -10.55
N PRO A 403 13.04 3.08 -11.68
CA PRO A 403 14.51 3.06 -11.72
C PRO A 403 15.15 4.11 -10.79
N GLN A 404 14.46 5.24 -10.61
CA GLN A 404 14.84 6.35 -9.73
C GLN A 404 15.03 5.91 -8.27
N ARG A 405 14.23 4.93 -7.79
CA ARG A 405 14.32 4.40 -6.43
C ARG A 405 15.35 3.29 -6.25
N LYS A 406 15.87 2.72 -7.35
CA LYS A 406 16.97 1.75 -7.35
C LYS A 406 16.73 0.57 -6.40
N VAL A 407 15.51 0.04 -6.36
CA VAL A 407 15.13 -1.07 -5.49
C VAL A 407 15.82 -2.35 -5.94
N ASP A 408 16.50 -3.04 -5.03
CA ASP A 408 17.24 -4.28 -5.32
C ASP A 408 16.35 -5.52 -5.19
N VAL A 409 15.50 -5.52 -4.16
CA VAL A 409 14.60 -6.63 -3.85
C VAL A 409 13.26 -6.11 -3.32
N ILE A 410 12.18 -6.76 -3.75
CA ILE A 410 10.82 -6.47 -3.28
C ILE A 410 10.26 -7.72 -2.60
N PHE A 411 9.79 -7.57 -1.36
CA PHE A 411 8.97 -8.58 -0.69
C PHE A 411 7.49 -8.23 -0.90
N ALA A 412 6.85 -9.01 -1.77
CA ALA A 412 5.48 -8.81 -2.23
C ALA A 412 4.53 -9.75 -1.50
N TYR A 413 3.63 -9.20 -0.69
CA TYR A 413 2.65 -9.95 0.09
C TYR A 413 1.27 -9.85 -0.53
N ASP A 414 0.80 -10.97 -1.07
CA ASP A 414 -0.46 -11.06 -1.79
C ASP A 414 -1.55 -11.71 -0.92
N ASN A 415 -2.55 -10.92 -0.56
CA ASN A 415 -3.72 -11.31 0.23
C ASN A 415 -5.02 -11.13 -0.59
N SER A 416 -4.92 -11.16 -1.92
CA SER A 416 -6.02 -11.06 -2.88
C SER A 416 -7.03 -12.21 -2.75
N ALA A 417 -8.22 -11.99 -3.30
CA ALA A 417 -9.31 -12.97 -3.35
C ALA A 417 -9.65 -13.28 -4.81
N ASP A 418 -8.72 -13.93 -5.52
CA ASP A 418 -8.77 -14.07 -6.98
C ASP A 418 -9.59 -15.28 -7.43
N ILE A 419 -9.61 -16.34 -6.62
CA ILE A 419 -10.42 -17.54 -6.84
C ILE A 419 -11.66 -17.54 -5.95
N ASN A 420 -12.59 -18.47 -6.18
CA ASN A 420 -13.88 -18.47 -5.49
C ASN A 420 -13.75 -18.68 -3.99
N GLU A 421 -12.73 -19.44 -3.60
CA GLU A 421 -12.31 -19.69 -2.23
C GLU A 421 -11.60 -18.47 -1.61
N SER A 422 -11.50 -17.33 -2.30
CA SER A 422 -10.87 -16.09 -1.82
C SER A 422 -9.38 -16.23 -1.50
N TRP A 423 -8.65 -17.03 -2.27
CA TRP A 423 -7.19 -17.12 -2.24
C TRP A 423 -6.54 -16.39 -3.43
N PRO A 424 -5.28 -15.96 -3.30
CA PRO A 424 -4.52 -15.40 -4.42
C PRO A 424 -4.19 -16.45 -5.49
N ASN A 425 -4.18 -16.04 -6.76
CA ASN A 425 -3.73 -16.88 -7.87
C ASN A 425 -2.54 -16.30 -8.66
N GLY A 426 -1.97 -15.18 -8.19
CA GLY A 426 -0.88 -14.48 -8.88
C GLY A 426 -1.34 -13.49 -9.95
N ALA A 427 -2.65 -13.26 -10.13
CA ALA A 427 -3.19 -12.32 -11.12
C ALA A 427 -2.57 -10.92 -11.02
N SER A 428 -2.30 -10.43 -9.81
CA SER A 428 -1.66 -9.12 -9.63
C SER A 428 -0.24 -9.04 -10.22
N LEU A 429 0.53 -10.14 -10.14
CA LEU A 429 1.89 -10.20 -10.67
C LEU A 429 1.84 -10.26 -12.20
N VAL A 430 0.87 -11.00 -12.75
CA VAL A 430 0.59 -11.04 -14.19
C VAL A 430 0.18 -9.66 -14.70
N ALA A 431 -0.75 -8.98 -14.02
CA ALA A 431 -1.19 -7.64 -14.41
C ALA A 431 -0.04 -6.63 -14.40
N THR A 432 0.82 -6.67 -13.37
CA THR A 432 2.02 -5.82 -13.27
C THR A 432 3.00 -6.12 -14.42
N TYR A 433 3.23 -7.40 -14.72
CA TYR A 433 4.08 -7.83 -15.84
C TYR A 433 3.53 -7.35 -17.18
N GLU A 434 2.23 -7.49 -17.43
CA GLU A 434 1.58 -7.06 -18.66
C GLU A 434 1.58 -5.54 -18.82
N ARG A 435 1.40 -4.79 -17.72
CA ARG A 435 1.39 -3.33 -17.73
C ARG A 435 2.70 -2.72 -18.22
N GLN A 436 3.84 -3.35 -17.95
CA GLN A 436 5.15 -2.82 -18.36
C GLN A 436 5.24 -2.59 -19.90
N PHE A 437 4.42 -3.31 -20.68
CA PHE A 437 4.38 -3.19 -22.15
C PHE A 437 3.36 -2.15 -22.66
N LEU A 438 2.62 -1.50 -21.77
CA LEU A 438 1.74 -0.38 -22.10
C LEU A 438 2.52 0.94 -22.06
N GLU A 439 1.96 2.00 -22.64
CA GLU A 439 2.56 3.35 -22.62
C GLU A 439 2.88 3.80 -21.19
N GLN A 440 2.01 3.46 -20.24
CA GLN A 440 2.19 3.80 -18.83
C GLN A 440 3.34 3.06 -18.15
N GLY A 441 3.80 1.94 -18.72
CA GLY A 441 4.96 1.22 -18.23
C GLY A 441 6.23 2.09 -18.19
N ASN A 442 6.35 3.08 -19.08
CA ASN A 442 7.39 4.12 -19.07
C ASN A 442 8.82 3.62 -18.81
N GLY A 443 9.22 2.50 -19.43
CA GLY A 443 10.55 1.92 -19.27
C GLY A 443 10.80 1.22 -17.93
N THR A 444 9.77 1.02 -17.10
CA THR A 444 9.86 0.16 -15.91
C THR A 444 10.00 -1.30 -16.33
N ILE A 445 10.86 -2.03 -15.63
CA ILE A 445 11.13 -3.44 -15.90
C ILE A 445 10.51 -4.27 -14.79
N PHE A 446 9.66 -5.21 -15.17
CA PHE A 446 9.14 -6.21 -14.25
C PHE A 446 9.58 -7.61 -14.68
N PRO A 447 10.11 -8.45 -13.76
CA PRO A 447 10.56 -9.78 -14.13
C PRO A 447 9.48 -10.63 -14.81
N TYR A 448 9.90 -11.59 -15.64
CA TYR A 448 8.98 -12.58 -16.19
C TYR A 448 8.21 -13.30 -15.10
N VAL A 449 6.91 -13.46 -15.35
CA VAL A 449 6.01 -14.29 -14.54
C VAL A 449 5.15 -15.15 -15.49
N PRO A 450 4.71 -16.34 -15.05
CA PRO A 450 3.83 -17.16 -15.87
C PRO A 450 2.36 -16.69 -15.78
N ASP A 451 1.48 -17.30 -16.58
CA ASP A 451 0.03 -17.09 -16.46
C ASP A 451 -0.54 -17.67 -15.14
N VAL A 452 -1.77 -17.27 -14.80
CA VAL A 452 -2.41 -17.66 -13.52
C VAL A 452 -2.63 -19.17 -13.36
N ASN A 453 -2.86 -19.93 -14.44
CA ASN A 453 -3.00 -21.38 -14.33
C ASN A 453 -1.66 -22.01 -13.98
N THR A 454 -0.61 -21.61 -14.70
CA THR A 454 0.76 -22.05 -14.42
C THR A 454 1.18 -21.66 -12.99
N PHE A 455 0.82 -20.47 -12.50
CA PHE A 455 1.08 -20.05 -11.10
C PHE A 455 0.57 -21.09 -10.09
N LEU A 456 -0.68 -21.51 -10.25
CA LEU A 456 -1.33 -22.46 -9.36
C LEU A 456 -0.77 -23.87 -9.56
N ASN A 457 -0.66 -24.34 -10.80
CA ASN A 457 -0.20 -25.69 -11.14
C ASN A 457 1.24 -25.95 -10.71
N LEU A 458 2.10 -24.93 -10.77
CA LEU A 458 3.49 -25.00 -10.29
C LEU A 458 3.64 -24.64 -8.80
N ASN A 459 2.53 -24.53 -8.06
CA ASN A 459 2.52 -24.30 -6.61
C ASN A 459 3.18 -22.97 -6.18
N LEU A 460 3.25 -21.97 -7.07
CA LEU A 460 3.92 -20.70 -6.83
C LEU A 460 3.20 -19.82 -5.79
N THR A 461 1.93 -20.12 -5.49
CA THR A 461 1.14 -19.48 -4.43
C THR A 461 1.19 -20.24 -3.09
N THR A 462 1.79 -21.43 -3.04
CA THR A 462 1.81 -22.25 -1.81
C THR A 462 3.08 -22.10 -0.99
N ARG A 463 4.07 -21.45 -1.56
CA ARG A 463 5.38 -21.17 -0.97
C ARG A 463 5.85 -19.82 -1.51
N PRO A 464 6.80 -19.16 -0.84
CA PRO A 464 7.48 -18.03 -1.43
C PRO A 464 8.01 -18.39 -2.81
N SER A 465 7.90 -17.49 -3.78
CA SER A 465 8.39 -17.69 -5.14
C SER A 465 9.23 -16.50 -5.55
N PHE A 466 10.40 -16.74 -6.12
CA PHE A 466 11.31 -15.68 -6.55
C PHE A 466 11.19 -15.49 -8.06
N PHE A 467 11.08 -14.23 -8.48
CA PHE A 467 11.07 -13.81 -9.88
C PHE A 467 12.22 -12.85 -10.16
N GLY A 468 12.78 -12.93 -11.37
CA GLY A 468 13.91 -12.08 -11.78
C GLY A 468 15.23 -12.48 -11.13
N CYS A 469 15.39 -13.74 -10.73
CA CYS A 469 16.51 -14.22 -9.93
C CYS A 469 17.90 -14.02 -10.59
N ASP A 470 17.95 -14.06 -11.92
CA ASP A 470 19.12 -13.67 -12.71
C ASP A 470 18.77 -12.46 -13.56
N ALA A 471 19.33 -11.29 -13.22
CA ALA A 471 19.09 -10.05 -13.97
C ALA A 471 19.50 -10.18 -15.44
N LYS A 472 20.54 -10.96 -15.76
CA LYS A 472 21.04 -11.08 -17.14
C LYS A 472 20.01 -11.74 -18.06
N ASN A 473 19.08 -12.52 -17.52
CA ASN A 473 18.00 -13.10 -18.31
C ASN A 473 16.89 -12.08 -18.65
N LEU A 474 16.89 -10.91 -18.00
CA LEU A 474 15.91 -9.85 -18.21
C LEU A 474 16.35 -8.83 -19.27
N THR A 475 17.52 -9.01 -19.92
CA THR A 475 18.05 -8.02 -20.88
C THR A 475 17.15 -7.74 -22.08
N SER A 476 16.25 -8.67 -22.43
CA SER A 476 15.28 -8.45 -23.51
C SER A 476 14.05 -7.64 -23.09
N LEU A 477 13.91 -7.32 -21.80
CA LEU A 477 12.92 -6.38 -21.26
C LEU A 477 13.45 -4.94 -21.21
N LEU A 478 14.75 -4.73 -21.45
CA LEU A 478 15.29 -3.38 -21.61
C LEU A 478 14.73 -2.74 -22.87
N ASP A 479 14.47 -1.43 -22.82
CA ASP A 479 14.10 -0.66 -23.99
C ASP A 479 15.19 -0.78 -25.06
N LEU A 480 14.78 -0.92 -26.33
CA LEU A 480 15.68 -1.15 -27.47
C LEU A 480 16.67 0.01 -27.67
N ASP A 481 16.29 1.21 -27.24
CA ASP A 481 17.12 2.41 -27.31
C ASP A 481 18.07 2.55 -26.09
N THR A 482 18.02 1.61 -25.14
CA THR A 482 18.91 1.60 -23.97
C THR A 482 20.34 1.30 -24.39
N THR A 483 21.22 2.30 -24.25
CA THR A 483 22.65 2.16 -24.55
C THR A 483 23.45 1.52 -23.42
N ASP A 484 22.94 1.60 -22.18
CA ASP A 484 23.54 1.01 -21.00
C ASP A 484 22.89 -0.33 -20.65
N LYS A 485 23.54 -1.44 -21.06
CA LYS A 485 23.04 -2.79 -20.79
C LYS A 485 23.16 -3.20 -19.31
N ASP A 486 23.97 -2.49 -18.52
CA ASP A 486 24.14 -2.78 -17.09
C ASP A 486 22.95 -2.25 -16.27
N SER A 487 22.09 -1.40 -16.86
CA SER A 487 20.83 -0.96 -16.26
C SER A 487 19.86 -2.11 -15.96
N VAL A 488 20.04 -3.30 -16.56
CA VAL A 488 19.27 -4.50 -16.19
C VAL A 488 19.44 -4.88 -14.72
N PHE A 489 20.57 -4.55 -14.09
CA PHE A 489 20.80 -4.80 -12.67
C PHE A 489 20.05 -3.83 -11.75
N ASP A 490 19.37 -2.82 -12.29
CA ASP A 490 18.44 -1.97 -11.54
C ASP A 490 17.00 -2.54 -11.53
N SER A 491 16.73 -3.63 -12.26
CA SER A 491 15.48 -4.37 -12.10
C SER A 491 15.46 -5.12 -10.76
N PRO A 492 14.39 -5.06 -9.96
CA PRO A 492 14.36 -5.72 -8.66
C PRO A 492 14.20 -7.25 -8.80
N LEU A 493 14.74 -8.00 -7.83
CA LEU A 493 14.31 -9.38 -7.58
C LEU A 493 13.00 -9.34 -6.78
N VAL A 494 11.98 -10.10 -7.18
CA VAL A 494 10.69 -10.12 -6.47
C VAL A 494 10.56 -11.41 -5.67
N VAL A 495 10.44 -11.29 -4.35
CA VAL A 495 10.08 -12.37 -3.42
C VAL A 495 8.58 -12.30 -3.16
N TYR A 496 7.82 -13.11 -3.89
CA TYR A 496 6.37 -13.19 -3.80
C TYR A 496 5.93 -14.18 -2.72
N THR A 497 5.04 -13.75 -1.82
CA THR A 497 4.42 -14.60 -0.79
C THR A 497 2.90 -14.41 -0.84
N ALA A 498 2.19 -15.45 -1.26
CA ALA A 498 0.74 -15.47 -1.25
C ALA A 498 0.18 -15.91 0.12
N ASN A 499 -0.98 -15.37 0.47
CA ASN A 499 -1.80 -15.86 1.56
C ASN A 499 -2.26 -17.29 1.29
N ARG A 500 -2.17 -18.13 2.33
CA ARG A 500 -2.58 -19.53 2.31
C ARG A 500 -2.84 -20.01 3.75
N PRO A 501 -3.60 -21.09 3.97
CA PRO A 501 -3.89 -21.56 5.31
C PRO A 501 -2.72 -22.37 5.89
N PHE A 502 -2.42 -22.09 7.16
CA PHE A 502 -1.52 -22.84 8.05
C PHE A 502 -2.26 -23.20 9.35
N SER A 503 -2.29 -22.32 10.34
CA SER A 503 -3.04 -22.49 11.60
C SER A 503 -4.46 -21.92 11.55
N TYR A 504 -4.79 -21.09 10.56
CA TYR A 504 -6.11 -20.47 10.44
C TYR A 504 -6.53 -20.28 8.97
N TRP A 505 -7.83 -20.37 8.71
CA TRP A 505 -8.41 -20.09 7.39
C TRP A 505 -8.62 -18.60 7.24
N SER A 506 -7.60 -17.93 6.71
CA SER A 506 -7.53 -16.47 6.63
C SER A 506 -8.13 -15.88 5.34
N ASN A 507 -8.80 -16.67 4.52
CA ASN A 507 -9.49 -16.29 3.29
C ASN A 507 -10.90 -15.73 3.54
N THR A 508 -11.02 -14.83 4.53
CA THR A 508 -12.30 -14.19 4.85
C THR A 508 -12.78 -13.30 3.71
N SER A 509 -14.10 -13.06 3.63
CA SER A 509 -14.67 -12.19 2.60
C SER A 509 -14.06 -10.78 2.68
N THR A 510 -13.78 -10.17 1.52
CA THR A 510 -13.34 -8.77 1.45
C THR A 510 -14.38 -7.82 2.08
N TYR A 511 -15.65 -8.23 2.10
CA TYR A 511 -16.77 -7.47 2.66
C TYR A 511 -17.01 -7.73 4.15
N GLN A 512 -16.21 -8.59 4.80
CA GLN A 512 -16.31 -8.82 6.23
C GLN A 512 -15.77 -7.60 6.99
N MET A 513 -16.68 -6.87 7.64
CA MET A 513 -16.38 -5.61 8.34
C MET A 513 -16.32 -5.75 9.86
N SER A 514 -16.47 -6.97 10.39
CA SER A 514 -16.34 -7.26 11.82
C SER A 514 -15.62 -8.59 12.04
N TYR A 515 -14.78 -8.65 13.06
CA TYR A 515 -14.01 -9.82 13.48
C TYR A 515 -14.05 -9.89 14.99
N ASP A 516 -14.41 -11.06 15.53
CA ASP A 516 -14.17 -11.27 16.95
C ASP A 516 -12.65 -11.32 17.24
N ASP A 517 -12.24 -11.15 18.50
CA ASP A 517 -10.82 -11.08 18.84
C ASP A 517 -10.04 -12.37 18.50
N LYS A 518 -10.71 -13.53 18.53
CA LYS A 518 -10.10 -14.82 18.19
C LYS A 518 -9.91 -14.94 16.68
N GLU A 519 -10.89 -14.53 15.88
CA GLU A 519 -10.79 -14.48 14.42
C GLU A 519 -9.68 -13.51 14.00
N LYS A 520 -9.71 -12.28 14.53
CA LYS A 520 -8.68 -11.25 14.27
C LYS A 520 -7.28 -11.78 14.54
N LYS A 521 -7.04 -12.36 15.73
CA LYS A 521 -5.74 -12.95 16.10
C LYS A 521 -5.39 -14.17 15.27
N GLY A 522 -6.36 -14.99 14.89
CA GLY A 522 -6.16 -16.15 14.01
C GLY A 522 -5.69 -15.75 12.61
N VAL A 523 -6.31 -14.74 12.01
CA VAL A 523 -5.91 -14.19 10.71
C VAL A 523 -4.49 -13.61 10.76
N ILE A 524 -4.17 -12.84 11.81
CA ILE A 524 -2.82 -12.29 12.02
C ILE A 524 -1.79 -13.40 12.21
N GLN A 525 -2.10 -14.41 13.04
CA GLN A 525 -1.20 -15.54 13.27
C GLN A 525 -0.90 -16.30 11.96
N ASN A 526 -1.90 -16.52 11.11
CA ASN A 526 -1.69 -17.16 9.83
C ASN A 526 -0.80 -16.34 8.88
N GLY A 527 -0.99 -15.02 8.84
CA GLY A 527 -0.11 -14.12 8.09
C GLY A 527 1.35 -14.21 8.56
N TYR A 528 1.58 -14.27 9.87
CA TYR A 528 2.91 -14.47 10.44
C TYR A 528 3.53 -15.79 9.98
N GLU A 529 2.76 -16.87 9.99
CA GLU A 529 3.20 -18.20 9.54
C GLU A 529 3.49 -18.24 8.03
N ALA A 530 2.72 -17.52 7.22
CA ALA A 530 2.97 -17.42 5.78
C ALA A 530 4.33 -16.76 5.47
N ALA A 531 4.62 -15.63 6.11
CA ALA A 531 5.91 -14.93 5.93
C ALA A 531 7.09 -15.68 6.55
N SER A 532 6.88 -16.36 7.69
CA SER A 532 7.93 -17.07 8.44
C SER A 532 8.15 -18.52 8.01
N ARG A 533 7.42 -19.04 7.02
CA ARG A 533 7.44 -20.47 6.65
C ARG A 533 7.09 -21.38 7.85
N LEU A 534 6.00 -21.02 8.54
CA LEU A 534 5.50 -21.67 9.76
C LEU A 534 6.57 -21.67 10.86
N ASN A 535 7.04 -20.48 11.24
CA ASN A 535 8.10 -20.29 12.24
C ASN A 535 9.38 -21.07 11.89
N SER A 536 9.79 -21.00 10.62
CA SER A 536 10.93 -21.70 10.04
C SER A 536 10.87 -23.24 10.15
N THR A 537 9.73 -23.82 10.52
CA THR A 537 9.60 -25.28 10.66
C THR A 537 9.44 -25.99 9.32
N LEU A 538 8.84 -25.34 8.32
CA LEU A 538 8.72 -25.90 6.96
C LEU A 538 10.00 -25.74 6.15
N ASP A 539 10.83 -24.75 6.47
CA ASP A 539 12.15 -24.59 5.89
C ASP A 539 13.08 -23.85 6.86
N LYS A 540 14.05 -24.59 7.41
CA LYS A 540 15.06 -24.04 8.31
C LYS A 540 16.07 -23.14 7.59
N GLU A 541 16.18 -23.23 6.27
CA GLU A 541 17.06 -22.40 5.45
C GLU A 541 16.34 -21.13 4.97
N TRP A 542 15.10 -20.88 5.40
CA TRP A 542 14.31 -19.78 4.87
C TRP A 542 14.96 -18.40 5.09
N ALA A 543 15.45 -18.12 6.30
CA ALA A 543 16.17 -16.88 6.59
C ALA A 543 17.42 -16.73 5.70
N ALA A 544 18.19 -17.81 5.51
CA ALA A 544 19.34 -17.81 4.59
C ALA A 544 18.91 -17.50 3.14
N CYS A 545 17.80 -18.07 2.68
CA CYS A 545 17.29 -17.82 1.33
C CYS A 545 16.80 -16.38 1.14
N VAL A 546 16.21 -15.78 2.18
CA VAL A 546 15.86 -14.35 2.21
C VAL A 546 17.11 -13.49 2.16
N GLY A 547 18.13 -13.79 2.96
CA GLY A 547 19.42 -13.09 2.92
C GLY A 547 20.09 -13.18 1.54
N CYS A 548 20.09 -14.37 0.92
CA CYS A 548 20.60 -14.59 -0.43
C CYS A 548 19.83 -13.78 -1.50
N ALA A 549 18.51 -13.60 -1.34
CA ALA A 549 17.70 -12.78 -2.24
C ALA A 549 18.07 -11.30 -2.13
N ILE A 550 18.26 -10.80 -0.90
CA ILE A 550 18.61 -9.39 -0.63
C ILE A 550 19.95 -9.01 -1.25
N ILE A 551 20.97 -9.86 -1.12
CA ILE A 551 22.31 -9.52 -1.62
C ILE A 551 22.49 -9.75 -3.12
N ARG A 552 21.50 -10.34 -3.80
CA ARG A 552 21.66 -10.87 -5.16
C ARG A 552 22.04 -9.79 -6.18
N ARG A 553 21.33 -8.66 -6.20
CA ARG A 553 21.61 -7.59 -7.17
C ARG A 553 22.99 -7.00 -6.99
N GLU A 554 23.43 -6.83 -5.75
CA GLU A 554 24.77 -6.33 -5.50
C GLU A 554 25.86 -7.34 -5.88
N GLN A 555 25.61 -8.65 -5.70
CA GLN A 555 26.51 -9.68 -6.22
C GLN A 555 26.62 -9.60 -7.75
N GLU A 556 25.50 -9.46 -8.45
CA GLU A 556 25.47 -9.40 -9.92
C GLU A 556 26.23 -8.18 -10.46
N ARG A 557 26.02 -6.99 -9.88
CA ARG A 557 26.74 -5.76 -10.25
C ARG A 557 28.25 -5.88 -10.08
N ASN A 558 28.70 -6.63 -9.08
CA ASN A 558 30.12 -6.81 -8.78
C ASN A 558 30.72 -8.09 -9.40
N GLY A 559 29.96 -8.84 -10.20
CA GLY A 559 30.41 -10.09 -10.81
C GLY A 559 30.75 -11.18 -9.77
N ILE A 560 30.12 -11.14 -8.60
CA ILE A 560 30.32 -12.10 -7.51
C ILE A 560 29.41 -13.31 -7.74
N GLU A 561 29.97 -14.52 -7.72
CA GLU A 561 29.16 -15.74 -7.75
C GLU A 561 28.45 -15.99 -6.42
N GLN A 562 27.25 -16.56 -6.50
CA GLN A 562 26.53 -17.06 -5.32
C GLN A 562 27.28 -18.19 -4.63
N SER A 563 27.16 -18.23 -3.29
CA SER A 563 27.56 -19.40 -2.50
C SER A 563 26.70 -20.63 -2.85
N ASP A 564 27.18 -21.82 -2.51
CA ASP A 564 26.43 -23.07 -2.76
C ASP A 564 25.10 -23.12 -1.99
N GLN A 565 25.02 -22.47 -0.82
CA GLN A 565 23.77 -22.35 -0.08
C GLN A 565 22.78 -21.45 -0.82
N CYS A 566 23.22 -20.29 -1.30
CA CYS A 566 22.37 -19.39 -2.09
C CYS A 566 21.93 -20.04 -3.41
N LYS A 567 22.81 -20.80 -4.09
CA LYS A 567 22.45 -21.56 -5.29
C LYS A 567 21.29 -22.53 -5.02
N LYS A 568 21.31 -23.25 -3.88
CA LYS A 568 20.20 -24.14 -3.46
C LYS A 568 18.92 -23.39 -3.12
N CYS A 569 19.03 -22.22 -2.48
CA CYS A 569 17.89 -21.36 -2.23
C CYS A 569 17.21 -20.92 -3.52
N PHE A 570 17.99 -20.54 -4.53
CA PHE A 570 17.49 -20.11 -5.82
C PHE A 570 16.94 -21.29 -6.63
N GLU A 571 17.58 -22.45 -6.61
CA GLU A 571 17.02 -23.68 -7.20
C GLU A 571 15.66 -24.04 -6.57
N ARG A 572 15.51 -23.83 -5.26
CA ARG A 572 14.26 -24.07 -4.57
C ARG A 572 13.21 -23.04 -4.96
N TYR A 573 13.49 -21.75 -4.77
CA TYR A 573 12.48 -20.70 -4.76
C TYR A 573 12.30 -19.97 -6.08
N CYS A 574 13.29 -19.98 -6.97
CA CYS A 574 13.18 -19.30 -8.23
C CYS A 574 12.24 -20.03 -9.18
N TRP A 575 11.32 -19.29 -9.79
CA TRP A 575 10.63 -19.79 -10.97
C TRP A 575 11.61 -19.87 -12.14
N ASN A 576 11.69 -21.03 -12.77
CA ASN A 576 12.69 -21.39 -13.77
C ASN A 576 12.23 -21.21 -15.22
N GLY A 577 11.02 -20.69 -15.44
CA GLY A 577 10.42 -20.54 -16.77
C GLY A 577 9.51 -21.70 -17.20
N ASP A 578 9.34 -22.73 -16.38
CA ASP A 578 8.42 -23.83 -16.68
C ASP A 578 6.97 -23.32 -16.78
N LEU A 579 6.19 -23.93 -17.68
CA LEU A 579 4.79 -23.61 -17.92
C LEU A 579 3.90 -24.83 -17.73
N ASP A 580 2.76 -24.64 -17.08
CA ASP A 580 1.68 -25.62 -16.98
C ASP A 580 0.33 -24.89 -17.10
N PRO A 581 -0.14 -24.64 -18.33
CA PRO A 581 -1.32 -23.81 -18.57
C PRO A 581 -2.65 -24.56 -18.38
N THR A 582 -2.65 -25.74 -17.76
CA THR A 582 -3.87 -26.56 -17.64
C THR A 582 -4.97 -25.87 -16.82
N ASP A 583 -6.21 -25.87 -17.32
CA ASP A 583 -7.37 -25.17 -16.74
C ASP A 583 -8.01 -25.89 -15.53
N GLN A 584 -7.26 -26.75 -14.82
CA GLN A 584 -7.75 -27.51 -13.66
C GLN A 584 -6.76 -27.39 -12.50
N PRO A 585 -6.53 -26.17 -11.95
CA PRO A 585 -5.63 -26.02 -10.83
C PRO A 585 -6.20 -26.65 -9.57
N GLY A 586 -5.31 -27.24 -8.75
CA GLY A 586 -5.68 -27.73 -7.43
C GLY A 586 -6.20 -26.58 -6.55
N VAL A 587 -7.20 -26.86 -5.73
CA VAL A 587 -7.86 -25.84 -4.88
C VAL A 587 -7.68 -26.09 -3.39
N ASN A 588 -7.20 -27.27 -3.00
CA ASN A 588 -6.97 -27.65 -1.60
C ASN A 588 -5.50 -27.54 -1.22
N PHE A 589 -5.22 -27.24 0.04
CA PHE A 589 -3.84 -27.01 0.50
C PHE A 589 -3.25 -28.23 1.22
N THR A 590 -1.95 -28.42 1.01
CA THR A 590 -1.07 -29.28 1.80
C THR A 590 0.14 -28.48 2.28
N ASN A 591 0.99 -29.06 3.12
CA ASN A 591 2.24 -28.41 3.53
C ASN A 591 3.17 -28.11 2.33
N THR A 592 3.04 -28.85 1.23
CA THR A 592 3.96 -28.82 0.09
C THR A 592 3.38 -28.26 -1.21
N GLY A 593 2.07 -28.01 -1.29
CA GLY A 593 1.42 -27.57 -2.54
C GLY A 593 -0.09 -27.64 -2.53
N LEU A 594 -0.70 -27.36 -3.68
CA LEU A 594 -2.11 -27.52 -3.99
C LEU A 594 -2.39 -28.96 -4.41
N THR A 595 -3.60 -29.44 -4.11
CA THR A 595 -4.08 -30.76 -4.55
C THR A 595 -5.55 -30.72 -4.95
N ASP A 596 -5.96 -31.74 -5.69
CA ASP A 596 -7.36 -32.00 -6.03
C ASP A 596 -8.08 -32.85 -4.96
N GLY A 597 -7.37 -33.28 -3.90
CA GLY A 597 -7.87 -34.16 -2.83
C GLY A 597 -8.33 -33.41 -1.58
N GLU A 598 -8.93 -34.10 -0.60
CA GLU A 598 -9.41 -33.49 0.65
C GLU A 598 -8.27 -32.84 1.48
N ASN A 599 -8.56 -31.69 2.09
CA ASN A 599 -7.61 -30.89 2.89
C ASN A 599 -6.90 -31.71 3.99
N GLN A 600 -5.57 -31.67 4.04
CA GLN A 600 -4.77 -32.25 5.13
C GLN A 600 -4.18 -31.22 6.11
N VAL A 601 -4.50 -29.93 5.95
CA VAL A 601 -4.10 -28.89 6.90
C VAL A 601 -5.04 -28.92 8.11
N SER A 602 -4.50 -28.90 9.32
CA SER A 602 -5.28 -28.96 10.56
C SER A 602 -6.05 -27.66 10.80
N GLY A 603 -7.26 -27.56 10.24
CA GLY A 603 -8.20 -26.46 10.48
C GLY A 603 -9.49 -26.73 9.72
N SER A 604 -10.64 -26.58 10.36
CA SER A 604 -11.96 -27.05 9.91
C SER A 604 -12.74 -26.10 8.97
N ALA A 605 -13.19 -26.67 7.83
CA ALA A 605 -14.34 -26.36 6.91
C ALA A 605 -14.44 -24.94 6.28
N SER A 606 -14.90 -24.73 5.03
CA SER A 606 -15.95 -25.39 4.22
C SER A 606 -15.83 -25.10 2.71
N LEU A 607 -16.50 -25.95 1.92
CA LEU A 607 -16.66 -26.03 0.45
C LEU A 607 -17.61 -24.97 -0.16
N ILE A 608 -17.39 -24.56 -1.43
CA ILE A 608 -18.29 -24.67 -2.63
C ILE A 608 -17.80 -23.80 -3.83
N PHE A 609 -17.85 -24.43 -5.01
CA PHE A 609 -17.53 -24.14 -6.44
C PHE A 609 -17.72 -22.77 -7.15
N GLU A 610 -16.91 -22.65 -8.23
CA GLU A 610 -17.06 -22.02 -9.58
C GLU A 610 -16.83 -20.52 -9.89
N ASN A 611 -16.22 -20.30 -11.08
CA ASN A 611 -15.01 -19.54 -11.45
C ASN A 611 -15.23 -18.05 -11.85
N ARG A 612 -14.66 -17.09 -11.10
CA ARG A 612 -14.80 -15.63 -11.35
C ARG A 612 -13.82 -15.01 -12.36
N TYR A 613 -12.66 -15.62 -12.59
CA TYR A 613 -11.57 -15.01 -13.38
C TYR A 613 -11.94 -14.76 -14.86
N GLN A 614 -12.73 -15.66 -15.47
CA GLN A 614 -13.16 -15.51 -16.87
C GLN A 614 -14.15 -14.36 -17.10
N ILE A 615 -14.87 -13.92 -16.06
CA ILE A 615 -15.84 -12.82 -16.15
C ILE A 615 -15.10 -11.47 -16.22
N MET A 616 -14.03 -11.30 -15.43
CA MET A 616 -13.24 -10.06 -15.45
C MET A 616 -12.43 -9.92 -16.75
N LYS A 617 -11.85 -11.02 -17.25
CA LYS A 617 -11.10 -11.01 -18.52
C LYS A 617 -11.99 -10.71 -19.74
N SER A 618 -13.23 -11.19 -19.74
CA SER A 618 -14.18 -10.95 -20.83
C SER A 618 -14.75 -9.53 -20.84
N MET A 619 -14.88 -8.87 -19.68
CA MET A 619 -15.28 -7.46 -19.62
C MET A 619 -14.17 -6.50 -20.09
N GLY A 620 -12.90 -6.79 -19.76
CA GLY A 620 -11.76 -5.99 -20.21
C GLY A 620 -11.50 -6.06 -21.72
N PHE A 621 -11.63 -7.24 -22.33
CA PHE A 621 -11.39 -7.42 -23.76
C PHE A 621 -12.59 -7.11 -24.65
N ALA A 622 -13.83 -7.35 -24.20
CA ALA A 622 -15.02 -7.11 -25.05
C ALA A 622 -15.27 -5.61 -25.31
N LEU A 623 -14.87 -4.72 -24.38
CA LEU A 623 -15.00 -3.27 -24.55
C LEU A 623 -13.90 -2.63 -25.42
N LEU A 624 -12.73 -3.27 -25.51
CA LEU A 624 -11.67 -2.86 -26.44
C LEU A 624 -12.12 -2.98 -27.90
N VAL A 625 -12.94 -3.99 -28.22
CA VAL A 625 -13.40 -4.25 -29.59
C VAL A 625 -14.57 -3.33 -29.99
N THR A 626 -15.44 -2.91 -29.06
CA THR A 626 -16.56 -2.01 -29.39
C THR A 626 -16.14 -0.54 -29.54
N VAL A 627 -15.11 -0.08 -28.83
CA VAL A 627 -14.64 1.30 -28.95
C VAL A 627 -13.79 1.51 -30.21
N ALA A 628 -13.02 0.50 -30.64
CA ALA A 628 -12.23 0.57 -31.88
C ALA A 628 -13.07 0.60 -33.17
N PHE A 629 -14.32 0.13 -33.14
CA PHE A 629 -15.20 0.09 -34.33
C PHE A 629 -16.28 1.18 -34.37
N SER A 630 -16.37 2.05 -33.35
CA SER A 630 -17.40 3.09 -33.28
C SER A 630 -16.95 4.47 -33.81
N PHE A 631 -15.72 4.60 -34.32
CA PHE A 631 -15.20 5.83 -34.93
C PHE A 631 -14.76 5.66 -36.39
N ALA A 632 -15.39 4.74 -37.11
CA ALA A 632 -15.31 4.68 -38.57
C ALA A 632 -16.71 4.45 -39.16
N VAL A 633 -17.50 5.52 -39.26
CA VAL A 633 -18.42 5.92 -40.34
C VAL A 633 -18.92 7.34 -40.06
#